data_AF-L9UBG2-F1
#
_entry.id   AF-L9UBG2-F1
#
_cell.length_a   1.000
_cell.length_b   1.000
_cell.length_c   1.000
_cell.angle_alpha   90.00
_cell.angle_beta   90.00
_cell.angle_gamma   90.00
#
_symmetry.space_group_name_H-M   'P 1'
#
loop_
_entity.id
_entity.type
_entity.pdbx_description
1 polymer ?
#
loop_
_entity_poly.entity_id
_entity_poly.type
_entity_poly.pdbx_seq_one_letter_code
_entity_poly.pdbx_strand_id
1 'polypeptide(L)'
;MVTSNPFSSMFGRSPFQPLLAHIVKTNECADQLLPFFEATLVDDWDKAAELRENVTRLEHDADTLKTELRLNLPNTMFLPVSRSDLLDLISVQDKIANKVRDITGIMLGRKMRVPDELAAPMRDYIRTSVACVAQARQALEELKDLLESGFGKNVSDVMQKMIRELHTLEHQADDQQITIRRQLFKLESQLPPVDVIFLYKIIEWVGELSDRAERVGSRLQILTAR
;
A
#
# COMPACT_ATOMS: atom_id res chain seq x y z
N MET A 1 -15.35 -33.68 23.85
CA MET A 1 -15.53 -32.32 23.31
C MET A 1 -15.10 -31.35 24.40
N VAL A 2 -13.95 -30.70 24.26
CA VAL A 2 -13.50 -29.70 25.23
C VAL A 2 -14.34 -28.45 25.01
N THR A 3 -15.19 -28.12 25.96
CA THR A 3 -15.95 -26.87 25.99
C THR A 3 -14.97 -25.71 26.12
N SER A 4 -14.80 -24.93 25.05
CA SER A 4 -14.04 -23.69 25.04
C SER A 4 -14.60 -22.74 26.10
N ASN A 5 -13.74 -22.31 27.02
CA ASN A 5 -14.08 -21.42 28.11
C ASN A 5 -14.53 -20.05 27.53
N PRO A 6 -15.71 -19.51 27.89
CA PRO A 6 -16.22 -18.23 27.36
C PRO A 6 -15.22 -17.07 27.50
N PHE A 7 -14.37 -17.11 28.52
CA PHE A 7 -13.30 -16.14 28.73
C PHE A 7 -12.14 -16.28 27.74
N SER A 8 -11.80 -17.49 27.27
CA SER A 8 -10.75 -17.66 26.25
C SER A 8 -11.22 -17.21 24.85
N SER A 9 -12.53 -17.24 24.59
CA SER A 9 -13.12 -16.60 23.42
C SER A 9 -13.24 -15.08 23.54
N MET A 10 -13.19 -14.52 24.76
CA MET A 10 -13.16 -13.05 24.98
C MET A 10 -11.76 -12.45 24.81
N PHE A 11 -10.69 -13.23 25.00
CA PHE A 11 -9.33 -12.88 24.57
C PHE A 11 -9.03 -13.38 23.14
N GLY A 12 -10.08 -13.68 22.37
CA GLY A 12 -10.03 -14.40 21.10
C GLY A 12 -9.53 -13.55 19.94
N ARG A 13 -8.33 -13.91 19.44
CA ARG A 13 -7.63 -13.41 18.24
C ARG A 13 -7.25 -11.92 18.30
N SER A 14 -5.96 -11.65 18.07
CA SER A 14 -5.44 -10.28 17.98
C SER A 14 -6.27 -9.47 16.97
N PRO A 15 -6.81 -8.28 17.33
CA PRO A 15 -7.54 -7.42 16.39
C PRO A 15 -6.64 -6.93 15.25
N PHE A 16 -5.33 -7.11 15.36
CA PHE A 16 -4.34 -6.81 14.34
C PHE A 16 -4.16 -7.93 13.32
N GLN A 17 -4.55 -9.17 13.61
CA GLN A 17 -4.40 -10.28 12.67
C GLN A 17 -5.16 -10.04 11.35
N PRO A 18 -6.43 -9.58 11.36
CA PRO A 18 -7.14 -9.27 10.12
C PRO A 18 -6.55 -8.07 9.37
N LEU A 19 -6.05 -7.06 10.11
CA LEU A 19 -5.36 -5.92 9.51
C LEU A 19 -4.05 -6.34 8.83
N LEU A 20 -3.29 -7.24 9.46
CA LEU A 20 -2.06 -7.77 8.91
C LEU A 20 -2.33 -8.56 7.63
N ALA A 21 -3.31 -9.48 7.67
CA ALA A 21 -3.71 -10.25 6.50
C ALA A 21 -4.11 -9.33 5.33
N HIS A 22 -4.84 -8.26 5.62
CA HIS A 22 -5.24 -7.29 4.61
C HIS A 22 -4.05 -6.49 4.03
N ILE A 23 -3.16 -5.96 4.86
CA ILE A 23 -2.00 -5.19 4.35
C ILE A 23 -1.02 -6.07 3.58
N VAL A 24 -0.87 -7.35 3.96
CA VAL A 24 -0.07 -8.32 3.20
C VAL A 24 -0.64 -8.46 1.79
N LYS A 25 -1.95 -8.69 1.67
CA LYS A 25 -2.63 -8.79 0.37
C LYS A 25 -2.51 -7.51 -0.45
N THR A 26 -2.63 -6.37 0.22
CA THR A 26 -2.47 -5.04 -0.37
C THR A 26 -1.05 -4.80 -0.89
N ASN A 27 -0.03 -5.22 -0.13
CA ASN A 27 1.37 -5.12 -0.54
C ASN A 27 1.67 -6.06 -1.71
N GLU A 28 1.17 -7.31 -1.70
CA GLU A 28 1.28 -8.22 -2.84
C GLU A 28 0.69 -7.60 -4.12
N CYS A 29 -0.41 -6.86 -4.00
CA CYS A 29 -1.01 -6.11 -5.10
C CYS A 29 -0.06 -5.01 -5.60
N ALA A 30 0.50 -4.20 -4.70
CA ALA A 30 1.48 -3.17 -5.03
C ALA A 30 2.75 -3.74 -5.70
N ASP A 31 3.22 -4.91 -5.27
CA ASP A 31 4.39 -5.57 -5.84
C ASP A 31 4.20 -5.97 -7.31
N GLN A 32 2.96 -6.12 -7.79
CA GLN A 32 2.67 -6.38 -9.21
C GLN A 32 2.89 -5.17 -10.10
N LEU A 33 2.96 -3.95 -9.54
CA LEU A 33 3.02 -2.73 -10.34
C LEU A 33 4.33 -2.61 -11.13
N LEU A 34 5.46 -3.00 -10.52
CA LEU A 34 6.76 -2.93 -11.18
C LEU A 34 6.87 -3.96 -12.33
N PRO A 35 6.57 -5.27 -12.15
CA PRO A 35 6.50 -6.22 -13.25
C PRO A 35 5.53 -5.80 -14.36
N PHE A 36 4.37 -5.25 -14.00
CA PHE A 36 3.41 -4.73 -14.98
C PHE A 36 4.04 -3.62 -15.80
N PHE A 37 4.70 -2.66 -15.14
CA PHE A 37 5.39 -1.56 -15.80
C PHE A 37 6.48 -2.05 -16.75
N GLU A 38 7.34 -3.00 -16.33
CA GLU A 38 8.37 -3.57 -17.22
C GLU A 38 7.78 -4.21 -18.49
N ALA A 39 6.66 -4.93 -18.36
CA ALA A 39 5.97 -5.51 -19.53
C ALA A 39 5.50 -4.42 -20.50
N THR A 40 5.00 -3.28 -20.00
CA THR A 40 4.60 -2.15 -20.85
C THR A 40 5.75 -1.49 -21.59
N LEU A 41 6.97 -1.49 -21.02
CA LEU A 41 8.15 -0.90 -21.65
C LEU A 41 8.64 -1.69 -22.87
N VAL A 42 8.38 -2.99 -22.91
CA VAL A 42 8.74 -3.88 -24.02
C VAL A 42 7.56 -4.21 -24.94
N ASP A 43 6.46 -3.46 -24.82
CA ASP A 43 5.21 -3.66 -25.57
C ASP A 43 4.58 -5.07 -25.40
N ASP A 44 4.89 -5.79 -24.33
CA ASP A 44 4.27 -7.09 -24.02
C ASP A 44 2.92 -6.89 -23.32
N TRP A 45 1.95 -6.46 -24.12
CA TRP A 45 0.60 -6.15 -23.66
C TRP A 45 -0.19 -7.38 -23.21
N ASP A 46 0.15 -8.56 -23.70
CA ASP A 46 -0.44 -9.83 -23.26
C ASP A 46 0.04 -10.16 -21.84
N LYS A 47 1.35 -10.02 -21.56
CA LYS A 47 1.86 -10.17 -20.20
C LYS A 47 1.33 -9.08 -19.26
N ALA A 48 1.23 -7.84 -19.72
CA ALA A 48 0.63 -6.76 -18.95
C ALA A 48 -0.84 -7.05 -18.59
N ALA A 49 -1.60 -7.69 -19.50
CA ALA A 49 -2.97 -8.12 -19.24
C ALA A 49 -3.06 -9.24 -18.19
N GLU A 50 -2.18 -10.24 -18.25
CA GLU A 50 -2.09 -11.30 -17.23
C GLU A 50 -1.78 -10.72 -15.84
N LEU A 51 -0.80 -9.82 -15.75
CA LEU A 51 -0.42 -9.15 -14.50
C LEU A 51 -1.57 -8.29 -13.96
N ARG A 52 -2.31 -7.62 -14.86
CA ARG A 52 -3.50 -6.85 -14.52
C ARG A 52 -4.62 -7.75 -13.94
N GLU A 53 -4.85 -8.91 -14.51
CA GLU A 53 -5.83 -9.87 -13.99
C GLU A 53 -5.44 -10.30 -12.57
N ASN A 54 -4.14 -10.57 -12.35
CA ASN A 54 -3.63 -10.89 -11.03
C ASN A 54 -3.83 -9.73 -10.02
N VAL A 55 -3.55 -8.49 -10.41
CA VAL A 55 -3.84 -7.28 -9.61
C VAL A 55 -5.31 -7.21 -9.23
N THR A 56 -6.20 -7.52 -10.16
CA THR A 56 -7.66 -7.45 -9.94
C THR A 56 -8.11 -8.52 -8.95
N ARG A 57 -7.55 -9.73 -9.04
CA ARG A 57 -7.78 -10.80 -8.08
C ARG A 57 -7.28 -10.44 -6.68
N LEU A 58 -6.05 -9.90 -6.56
CA LEU A 58 -5.46 -9.49 -5.28
C LEU A 58 -6.26 -8.36 -4.62
N GLU A 59 -6.74 -7.39 -5.39
CA GLU A 59 -7.60 -6.33 -4.86
C GLU A 59 -8.96 -6.87 -4.40
N HIS A 60 -9.56 -7.83 -5.11
CA HIS A 60 -10.79 -8.48 -4.67
C HIS A 60 -10.60 -9.29 -3.37
N ASP A 61 -9.50 -10.02 -3.26
CA ASP A 61 -9.13 -10.74 -2.03
C ASP A 61 -8.97 -9.75 -0.85
N ALA A 62 -8.36 -8.58 -1.09
CA ALA A 62 -8.20 -7.54 -0.08
C ALA A 62 -9.56 -6.95 0.34
N ASP A 63 -10.45 -6.61 -0.60
CA ASP A 63 -11.78 -6.08 -0.27
C ASP A 63 -12.65 -7.09 0.51
N THR A 64 -12.48 -8.39 0.23
CA THR A 64 -13.09 -9.48 0.99
C THR A 64 -12.61 -9.46 2.45
N LEU A 65 -11.29 -9.42 2.67
CA LEU A 65 -10.70 -9.33 4.02
C LEU A 65 -11.16 -8.08 4.79
N LYS A 66 -11.25 -6.94 4.11
CA LYS A 66 -11.78 -5.69 4.68
C LYS A 66 -13.25 -5.82 5.07
N THR A 67 -14.06 -6.46 4.24
CA THR A 67 -15.48 -6.69 4.52
C THR A 67 -15.66 -7.63 5.70
N GLU A 68 -14.91 -8.72 5.74
CA GLU A 68 -14.90 -9.66 6.87
C GLU A 68 -14.49 -8.98 8.17
N LEU A 69 -13.43 -8.14 8.14
CA LEU A 69 -13.02 -7.36 9.30
C LEU A 69 -14.17 -6.47 9.78
N ARG A 70 -14.81 -5.69 8.90
CA ARG A 70 -15.90 -4.77 9.26
C ARG A 70 -17.10 -5.47 9.88
N LEU A 71 -17.47 -6.65 9.37
CA LEU A 71 -18.61 -7.44 9.86
C LEU A 71 -18.32 -8.09 11.21
N ASN A 72 -17.09 -8.54 11.42
CA ASN A 72 -16.70 -9.30 12.61
C ASN A 72 -16.10 -8.44 13.73
N LEU A 73 -15.92 -7.12 13.52
CA LEU A 73 -15.33 -6.23 14.51
C LEU A 73 -16.32 -5.96 15.65
N PRO A 74 -16.07 -6.50 16.87
CA PRO A 74 -17.03 -6.41 17.96
C PRO A 74 -17.16 -4.97 18.48
N ASN A 75 -18.37 -4.59 18.91
CA ASN A 75 -18.65 -3.28 19.52
C ASN A 75 -18.25 -3.22 21.01
N THR A 76 -17.45 -4.15 21.51
CA THR A 76 -17.19 -4.33 22.95
C THR A 76 -16.23 -3.29 23.53
N MET A 77 -16.51 -2.88 24.77
CA MET A 77 -15.78 -1.91 25.59
C MET A 77 -14.33 -2.30 25.95
N PHE A 78 -13.89 -3.54 25.68
CA PHE A 78 -12.63 -4.12 26.18
C PHE A 78 -11.53 -4.31 25.13
N LEU A 79 -11.62 -3.67 23.95
CA LEU A 79 -10.51 -3.68 23.00
C LEU A 79 -9.36 -2.79 23.50
N PRO A 80 -8.08 -3.19 23.35
CA PRO A 80 -6.93 -2.35 23.71
C PRO A 80 -6.79 -1.12 22.80
N VAL A 81 -7.53 -1.08 21.70
CA VAL A 81 -7.55 -0.01 20.69
C VAL A 81 -8.99 0.31 20.29
N SER A 82 -9.24 1.54 19.85
CA SER A 82 -10.60 1.94 19.49
C SER A 82 -11.04 1.28 18.19
N ARG A 83 -12.32 0.92 18.12
CA ARG A 83 -12.95 0.38 16.89
C ARG A 83 -12.80 1.33 15.70
N SER A 84 -12.93 2.64 15.94
CA SER A 84 -12.75 3.67 14.91
C SER A 84 -11.34 3.67 14.32
N ASP A 85 -10.31 3.56 15.16
CA ASP A 85 -8.92 3.58 14.67
C ASP A 85 -8.62 2.36 13.79
N LEU A 86 -9.16 1.19 14.15
CA LEU A 86 -9.04 -0.03 13.33
C LEU A 86 -9.76 0.11 11.97
N LEU A 87 -10.96 0.71 11.97
CA LEU A 87 -11.74 0.95 10.74
C LEU A 87 -11.09 2.01 9.84
N ASP A 88 -10.45 3.02 10.43
CA ASP A 88 -9.69 4.01 9.67
C ASP A 88 -8.44 3.38 9.06
N LEU A 89 -7.72 2.55 9.82
CA LEU A 89 -6.51 1.88 9.35
C LEU A 89 -6.80 0.97 8.15
N ILE A 90 -7.81 0.09 8.24
CA ILE A 90 -8.20 -0.79 7.13
C ILE A 90 -8.65 0.02 5.90
N SER A 91 -9.34 1.15 6.10
CA SER A 91 -9.80 2.03 5.02
C SER A 91 -8.64 2.69 4.26
N VAL A 92 -7.56 3.06 4.97
CA VAL A 92 -6.36 3.62 4.34
C VAL A 92 -5.55 2.54 3.61
N GLN A 93 -5.44 1.34 4.17
CA GLN A 93 -4.76 0.22 3.50
C GLN A 93 -5.44 -0.16 2.18
N ASP A 94 -6.77 -0.32 2.21
CA ASP A 94 -7.59 -0.74 1.04
C ASP A 94 -7.43 0.17 -0.16
N LYS A 95 -7.20 1.46 0.12
CA LYS A 95 -6.93 2.46 -0.90
C LYS A 95 -5.67 2.08 -1.71
N ILE A 96 -4.63 1.48 -1.13
CA ILE A 96 -3.40 1.15 -1.88
C ILE A 96 -3.72 0.16 -3.02
N ALA A 97 -4.37 -0.97 -2.71
CA ALA A 97 -4.73 -1.98 -3.72
C ALA A 97 -5.65 -1.41 -4.81
N ASN A 98 -6.65 -0.62 -4.41
CA ASN A 98 -7.52 0.11 -5.33
C ASN A 98 -6.72 0.99 -6.31
N LYS A 99 -5.73 1.73 -5.81
CA LYS A 99 -4.91 2.63 -6.65
C LYS A 99 -4.04 1.87 -7.65
N VAL A 100 -3.46 0.74 -7.25
CA VAL A 100 -2.70 -0.14 -8.17
C VAL A 100 -3.62 -0.68 -9.28
N ARG A 101 -4.84 -1.09 -8.92
CA ARG A 101 -5.89 -1.45 -9.88
C ARG A 101 -6.36 -0.26 -10.72
N ASP A 102 -6.26 0.98 -10.28
CA ASP A 102 -6.60 2.11 -11.16
C ASP A 102 -5.47 2.37 -12.16
N ILE A 103 -4.21 2.40 -11.69
CA ILE A 103 -3.00 2.64 -12.49
C ILE A 103 -2.89 1.63 -13.63
N THR A 104 -2.87 0.34 -13.30
CA THR A 104 -2.69 -0.73 -14.29
C THR A 104 -3.82 -0.76 -15.33
N GLY A 105 -4.97 -0.17 -15.01
CA GLY A 105 -6.19 -0.26 -15.82
C GLY A 105 -6.21 0.81 -16.88
N ILE A 106 -5.85 2.03 -16.50
CA ILE A 106 -5.66 3.12 -17.45
C ILE A 106 -4.46 2.83 -18.36
N MET A 107 -3.35 2.34 -17.79
CA MET A 107 -2.16 2.02 -18.58
C MET A 107 -2.43 0.94 -19.63
N LEU A 108 -3.07 -0.17 -19.23
CA LEU A 108 -3.42 -1.24 -20.17
C LEU A 108 -4.48 -0.80 -21.18
N GLY A 109 -5.56 -0.16 -20.72
CA GLY A 109 -6.69 0.23 -21.57
C GLY A 109 -6.31 1.22 -22.67
N ARG A 110 -5.31 2.07 -22.42
CA ARG A 110 -4.77 3.01 -23.42
C ARG A 110 -3.53 2.48 -24.13
N LYS A 111 -3.00 1.31 -23.75
CA LYS A 111 -1.66 0.84 -24.13
C LYS A 111 -0.62 1.95 -23.98
N MET A 112 -0.56 2.54 -22.79
CA MET A 112 0.25 3.72 -22.51
C MET A 112 1.74 3.43 -22.68
N ARG A 113 2.38 4.11 -23.62
CA ARG A 113 3.83 4.08 -23.79
C ARG A 113 4.47 5.19 -22.98
N VAL A 114 5.42 4.81 -22.13
CA VAL A 114 6.29 5.76 -21.44
C VAL A 114 7.51 5.99 -22.34
N PRO A 115 7.88 7.25 -22.63
CA PRO A 115 9.09 7.55 -23.39
C PRO A 115 10.34 6.92 -22.75
N ASP A 116 11.29 6.47 -23.57
CA ASP A 116 12.49 5.77 -23.11
C ASP A 116 13.30 6.63 -22.12
N GLU A 117 13.32 7.94 -22.30
CA GLU A 117 13.98 8.90 -21.41
C GLU A 117 13.37 8.93 -19.99
N LEU A 118 12.10 8.54 -19.85
CA LEU A 118 11.39 8.47 -18.58
C LEU A 118 11.34 7.06 -17.99
N ALA A 119 11.68 6.03 -18.75
CA ALA A 119 11.52 4.64 -18.34
C ALA A 119 12.29 4.30 -17.06
N ALA A 120 13.59 4.63 -17.00
CA ALA A 120 14.41 4.36 -15.81
C ALA A 120 14.01 5.22 -14.59
N PRO A 121 13.83 6.54 -14.71
CA PRO A 121 13.31 7.36 -13.62
C PRO A 121 11.96 6.87 -13.07
N MET A 122 11.01 6.53 -13.95
CA MET A 122 9.71 6.00 -13.55
C MET A 122 9.83 4.65 -12.84
N ARG A 123 10.70 3.75 -13.33
CA ARG A 123 11.00 2.47 -12.68
C ARG A 123 11.48 2.66 -11.25
N ASP A 124 12.43 3.55 -11.05
CA ASP A 124 13.01 3.82 -9.73
C ASP A 124 11.97 4.45 -8.79
N TYR A 125 11.12 5.33 -9.32
CA TYR A 125 10.03 5.92 -8.56
C TYR A 125 8.97 4.91 -8.14
N ILE A 126 8.50 4.07 -9.06
CA ILE A 126 7.57 2.97 -8.75
C ILE A 126 8.18 2.05 -7.69
N ARG A 127 9.46 1.71 -7.81
CA ARG A 127 10.16 0.87 -6.83
C ARG A 127 10.15 1.50 -5.44
N THR A 128 10.46 2.79 -5.31
CA THR A 128 10.43 3.50 -4.03
C THR A 128 9.00 3.54 -3.47
N SER A 129 8.01 3.87 -4.29
CA SER A 129 6.60 3.91 -3.84
C SER A 129 6.07 2.56 -3.36
N VAL A 130 6.46 1.46 -4.02
CA VAL A 130 6.15 0.10 -3.55
C VAL A 130 6.91 -0.21 -2.25
N ALA A 131 8.15 0.24 -2.10
CA ALA A 131 8.92 0.08 -0.86
C ALA A 131 8.27 0.80 0.33
N CYS A 132 7.65 1.97 0.14
CA CYS A 132 6.86 2.63 1.18
C CYS A 132 5.73 1.71 1.69
N VAL A 133 5.00 1.05 0.78
CA VAL A 133 3.93 0.10 1.14
C VAL A 133 4.50 -1.09 1.91
N ALA A 134 5.62 -1.65 1.47
CA ALA A 134 6.30 -2.74 2.16
C ALA A 134 6.75 -2.35 3.58
N GLN A 135 7.25 -1.12 3.76
CA GLN A 135 7.64 -0.58 5.06
C GLN A 135 6.44 -0.41 5.99
N ALA A 136 5.29 0.06 5.49
CA ALA A 136 4.06 0.14 6.25
C ALA A 136 3.52 -1.25 6.66
N ARG A 137 3.64 -2.26 5.78
CA ARG A 137 3.35 -3.66 6.11
C ARG A 137 4.23 -4.16 7.26
N GLN A 138 5.54 -3.96 7.14
CA GLN A 138 6.50 -4.38 8.17
C GLN A 138 6.23 -3.69 9.51
N ALA A 139 5.90 -2.40 9.52
CA ALA A 139 5.55 -1.69 10.75
C ALA A 139 4.33 -2.29 11.46
N LEU A 140 3.32 -2.75 10.71
CA LEU A 140 2.15 -3.42 11.28
C LEU A 140 2.47 -4.84 11.77
N GLU A 141 3.35 -5.56 11.09
CA GLU A 141 3.84 -6.88 11.49
C GLU A 141 4.60 -6.80 12.84
N GLU A 142 5.54 -5.87 12.95
CA GLU A 142 6.27 -5.61 14.19
C GLU A 142 5.33 -5.21 15.33
N LEU A 143 4.35 -4.33 15.07
CA LEU A 143 3.36 -3.97 16.07
C LEU A 143 2.60 -5.19 16.59
N LYS A 144 2.15 -6.08 15.70
CA LYS A 144 1.45 -7.31 16.10
C LYS A 144 2.32 -8.16 17.04
N ASP A 145 3.57 -8.40 16.68
CA ASP A 145 4.47 -9.28 17.44
C ASP A 145 4.85 -8.69 18.80
N LEU A 146 4.98 -7.36 18.88
CA LEU A 146 5.21 -6.64 20.12
C LEU A 146 4.01 -6.71 21.08
N LEU A 147 2.78 -6.73 20.55
CA LEU A 147 1.56 -6.91 21.33
C LEU A 147 1.43 -8.33 21.88
N GLU A 148 1.78 -9.34 21.08
CA GLU A 148 1.71 -10.75 21.47
C GLU A 148 2.79 -11.14 22.48
N SER A 149 3.95 -10.49 22.43
CA SER A 149 5.04 -10.68 23.40
C SER A 149 4.84 -9.95 24.73
N GLY A 150 3.74 -9.21 24.90
CA GLY A 150 3.32 -8.62 26.17
C GLY A 150 3.87 -7.21 26.46
N PHE A 151 4.06 -6.38 25.44
CA PHE A 151 4.52 -4.98 25.55
C PHE A 151 5.81 -4.80 26.36
N GLY A 152 6.95 -5.09 25.75
CA GLY A 152 8.25 -4.67 26.30
C GLY A 152 8.45 -3.14 26.22
N LYS A 153 9.38 -2.59 27.02
CA LYS A 153 9.75 -1.16 26.99
C LYS A 153 10.25 -0.62 25.63
N ASN A 154 10.39 -1.49 24.61
CA ASN A 154 11.01 -1.18 23.33
C ASN A 154 9.99 -0.94 22.18
N VAL A 155 8.67 -1.03 22.42
CA VAL A 155 7.66 -0.85 21.35
C VAL A 155 7.78 0.53 20.69
N SER A 156 7.92 1.58 21.51
CA SER A 156 8.03 2.95 21.01
C SER A 156 9.27 3.14 20.14
N ASP A 157 10.42 2.57 20.54
CA ASP A 157 11.68 2.72 19.79
C ASP A 157 11.64 1.99 18.45
N VAL A 158 11.09 0.77 18.42
CA VAL A 158 10.91 0.00 17.17
C VAL A 158 9.97 0.75 16.24
N MET A 159 8.80 1.17 16.72
CA MET A 159 7.84 1.91 15.90
C MET A 159 8.40 3.23 15.38
N GLN A 160 9.12 3.99 16.22
CA GLN A 160 9.78 5.21 15.78
C GLN A 160 10.81 4.96 14.68
N LYS A 161 11.60 3.87 14.77
CA LYS A 161 12.54 3.49 13.72
C LYS A 161 11.80 3.19 12.41
N MET A 162 10.74 2.38 12.47
CA MET A 162 9.95 2.01 11.29
C MET A 162 9.33 3.23 10.59
N ILE A 163 8.84 4.20 11.37
CA ILE A 163 8.27 5.45 10.86
C ILE A 163 9.34 6.34 10.23
N ARG A 164 10.53 6.45 10.84
CA ARG A 164 11.64 7.22 10.25
C ARG A 164 12.10 6.65 8.90
N GLU A 165 12.15 5.33 8.80
CA GLU A 165 12.46 4.64 7.54
C GLU A 165 11.38 4.93 6.48
N LEU A 166 10.10 4.93 6.87
CA LEU A 166 8.99 5.29 5.99
C LEU A 166 9.08 6.75 5.50
N HIS A 167 9.38 7.70 6.38
CA HIS A 167 9.59 9.11 6.00
C HIS A 167 10.78 9.27 5.05
N THR A 168 11.85 8.48 5.24
CA THR A 168 13.01 8.52 4.35
C THR A 168 12.64 8.09 2.93
N LEU A 169 11.85 7.02 2.81
CA LEU A 169 11.34 6.54 1.52
C LEU A 169 10.35 7.51 0.88
N GLU A 170 9.47 8.12 1.67
CA GLU A 170 8.52 9.14 1.20
C GLU A 170 9.25 10.36 0.63
N HIS A 171 10.22 10.92 1.35
CA HIS A 171 11.03 12.03 0.86
C HIS A 171 11.79 11.66 -0.43
N GLN A 172 12.33 10.45 -0.51
CA GLN A 172 12.95 9.96 -1.74
C GLN A 172 11.95 9.87 -2.90
N ALA A 173 10.73 9.39 -2.64
CA ALA A 173 9.67 9.31 -3.65
C ALA A 173 9.26 10.71 -4.15
N ASP A 174 9.15 11.69 -3.26
CA ASP A 174 8.85 13.08 -3.62
C ASP A 174 9.93 13.71 -4.52
N ASP A 175 11.21 13.53 -4.18
CA ASP A 175 12.33 13.99 -4.99
C ASP A 175 12.33 13.34 -6.38
N GLN A 176 12.04 12.04 -6.45
CA GLN A 176 11.88 11.31 -7.70
C GLN A 176 10.68 11.83 -8.50
N GLN A 177 9.55 12.11 -7.87
CA GLN A 177 8.36 12.65 -8.53
C GLN A 177 8.65 14.01 -9.17
N ILE A 178 9.33 14.91 -8.44
CA ILE A 178 9.75 16.21 -8.95
C ILE A 178 10.67 16.04 -10.16
N THR A 179 11.62 15.11 -10.07
CA THR A 179 12.58 14.83 -11.14
C THR A 179 11.90 14.33 -12.41
N ILE A 180 10.99 13.36 -12.29
CA ILE A 180 10.24 12.81 -13.44
C ILE A 180 9.35 13.88 -14.06
N ARG A 181 8.63 14.68 -13.27
CA ARG A 181 7.80 15.79 -13.78
C ARG A 181 8.63 16.80 -14.56
N ARG A 182 9.81 17.17 -14.04
CA ARG A 182 10.73 18.09 -14.75
C ARG A 182 11.25 17.51 -16.06
N GLN A 183 11.46 16.19 -16.13
CA GLN A 183 11.87 15.53 -17.36
C GLN A 183 10.71 15.45 -18.35
N LEU A 184 9.51 15.06 -17.91
CA LEU A 184 8.31 15.06 -18.74
C LEU A 184 8.03 16.44 -19.31
N PHE A 185 8.16 17.50 -18.51
CA PHE A 185 8.00 18.90 -18.96
C PHE A 185 8.88 19.25 -20.17
N LYS A 186 10.12 18.74 -20.21
CA LYS A 186 11.04 18.97 -21.34
C LYS A 186 10.63 18.21 -22.62
N LEU A 187 9.84 17.15 -22.47
CA LEU A 187 9.39 16.28 -23.55
C LEU A 187 8.00 16.64 -24.07
N GLU A 188 7.24 17.52 -23.38
CA GLU A 188 5.84 17.82 -23.72
C GLU A 188 5.63 18.26 -25.16
N SER A 189 6.54 19.07 -25.70
CA SER A 189 6.46 19.58 -27.07
C SER A 189 6.63 18.48 -28.15
N GLN A 190 7.09 17.30 -27.75
CA GLN A 190 7.39 16.17 -28.63
C GLN A 190 6.31 15.08 -28.55
N LEU A 191 5.35 15.23 -27.63
CA LEU A 191 4.34 14.21 -27.33
C LEU A 191 2.92 14.73 -27.64
N PRO A 192 1.97 13.85 -27.98
CA PRO A 192 0.57 14.23 -28.07
C PRO A 192 0.09 14.80 -26.72
N PRO A 193 -0.59 15.96 -26.68
CA PRO A 193 -0.99 16.61 -25.43
C PRO A 193 -1.83 15.71 -24.51
N VAL A 194 -2.69 14.87 -25.07
CA VAL A 194 -3.50 13.93 -24.29
C VAL A 194 -2.61 12.92 -23.56
N ASP A 195 -1.58 12.40 -24.23
CA ASP A 195 -0.68 11.41 -23.62
C ASP A 195 0.18 12.03 -22.53
N VAL A 196 0.63 13.28 -22.71
CA VAL A 196 1.30 14.07 -21.66
C VAL A 196 0.45 14.15 -20.39
N ILE A 197 -0.84 14.49 -20.52
CA ILE A 197 -1.74 14.59 -19.37
C ILE A 197 -1.90 13.23 -18.66
N PHE A 198 -2.01 12.14 -19.42
CA PHE A 198 -2.09 10.81 -18.82
C PHE A 198 -0.77 10.38 -18.15
N LEU A 199 0.39 10.77 -18.68
CA LEU A 199 1.68 10.54 -18.03
C LEU A 199 1.77 11.27 -16.69
N TYR A 200 1.40 12.55 -16.62
CA TYR A 200 1.33 13.28 -15.34
C TYR A 200 0.38 12.62 -14.34
N LYS A 201 -0.77 12.13 -14.81
CA LYS A 201 -1.75 11.42 -13.97
C LYS A 201 -1.19 10.12 -13.40
N ILE A 202 -0.45 9.33 -14.19
CA ILE A 202 0.20 8.12 -13.69
C ILE A 202 1.29 8.46 -12.67
N ILE A 203 2.09 9.51 -12.91
CA ILE A 203 3.11 9.99 -11.96
C ILE A 203 2.46 10.40 -10.63
N GLU A 204 1.34 11.12 -10.68
CA GLU A 204 0.57 11.48 -9.48
C GLU A 204 0.05 10.23 -8.75
N TRP A 205 -0.55 9.29 -9.49
CA TRP A 205 -1.14 8.09 -8.91
C TRP A 205 -0.14 7.13 -8.28
N VAL A 206 1.07 7.03 -8.83
CA VAL A 206 2.16 6.27 -8.20
C VAL A 206 2.55 6.92 -6.87
N GLY A 207 2.63 8.25 -6.81
CA GLY A 207 2.90 8.99 -5.56
C GLY A 207 1.85 8.76 -4.49
N GLU A 208 0.57 8.67 -4.88
CA GLU A 208 -0.50 8.36 -3.92
C GLU A 208 -0.30 7.00 -3.20
N LEU A 209 0.51 6.07 -3.73
CA LEU A 209 0.86 4.83 -3.02
C LEU A 209 1.74 5.12 -1.80
N SER A 210 2.76 5.98 -1.97
CA SER A 210 3.63 6.45 -0.90
C SER A 210 2.82 7.20 0.18
N ASP A 211 1.98 8.16 -0.22
CA ASP A 211 1.13 8.93 0.70
C ASP A 211 0.19 8.01 1.51
N ARG A 212 -0.39 7.00 0.86
CA ARG A 212 -1.27 6.04 1.52
C ARG A 212 -0.51 5.19 2.53
N ALA A 213 0.72 4.76 2.19
CA ALA A 213 1.59 4.04 3.12
C ALA A 213 2.00 4.90 4.32
N GLU A 214 2.38 6.16 4.10
CA GLU A 214 2.69 7.14 5.15
C GLU A 214 1.51 7.33 6.12
N ARG A 215 0.29 7.44 5.58
CA ARG A 215 -0.94 7.50 6.40
C ARG A 215 -1.16 6.26 7.23
N VAL A 216 -0.81 5.06 6.73
CA VAL A 216 -0.83 3.83 7.55
C VAL A 216 0.15 3.99 8.72
N GLY A 217 1.40 4.38 8.46
CA GLY A 217 2.41 4.60 9.50
C GLY A 217 1.99 5.62 10.56
N SER A 218 1.44 6.77 10.14
CA SER A 218 0.90 7.80 11.03
C SER A 218 -0.20 7.27 11.95
N ARG A 219 -1.08 6.39 11.44
CA ARG A 219 -2.14 5.77 12.24
C ARG A 219 -1.58 4.75 13.24
N LEU A 220 -0.57 3.98 12.85
CA LEU A 220 0.13 3.09 13.78
C LEU A 220 0.79 3.88 14.92
N GLN A 221 1.39 5.03 14.62
CA GLN A 221 1.96 5.91 15.64
C GLN A 221 0.92 6.34 16.68
N ILE A 222 -0.25 6.79 16.21
CA ILE A 222 -1.37 7.19 17.10
C ILE A 222 -1.83 6.04 17.99
N LEU A 223 -1.86 4.81 17.46
CA LEU A 223 -2.21 3.62 18.24
C LEU A 223 -1.18 3.30 19.34
N THR A 224 0.11 3.55 19.07
CA THR A 224 1.21 3.25 20.02
C THR A 224 1.51 4.36 21.01
N ALA A 225 1.03 5.58 20.78
CA ALA A 225 1.27 6.73 21.64
C ALA A 225 0.32 6.82 22.85
N ARG A 226 -0.55 5.83 23.04
CA ARG A 226 -1.52 5.73 24.14
C ARG A 226 -1.07 4.68 25.15
#